data_AF-A0AA89AIY0-F1
#
_entry.id   AF-A0AA89AIY0-F1
#
_cell.length_a   1.000
_cell.length_b   1.000
_cell.length_c   1.000
_cell.angle_alpha   90.00
_cell.angle_beta   90.00
_cell.angle_gamma   90.00
#
_symmetry.space_group_name_H-M   'P 1'
#
loop_
_entity.id
_entity.type
_entity.pdbx_description
1 polymer ?
#
loop_
_entity_poly.entity_id
_entity_poly.type
_entity_poly.pdbx_seq_one_letter_code
_entity_poly.pdbx_strand_id
1 'polypeptide(L)'
;MALKLLYTRKELSHQSLLWVETSSGARISPSVGCTSVTQHSDQAIVRRTGHYEPPIWKYDFVQSLKSKFVGEAHGNRASELKENVKMMLEDVEDSLSKLELDGYNRKTWKRESELTALVDADVFMKFKDGSGNFKACLCEDTKGLLCLYEASYLSMEGETILDEAREFTTKALKETLQTGTDQDLATLVNHALDQPLHWRVPKVEARGFIDAYKKRLDANPTLLELAKLDFNIVKKT
;
A
#
# COMPACT_ATOMS: atom_id res chain seq x y z
N MET A 1 1.23 7.31 14.38
CA MET A 1 -0.24 7.16 14.43
C MET A 1 -0.85 7.05 13.03
N ALA A 2 -0.64 8.02 12.12
CA ALA A 2 -1.20 8.01 10.76
C ALA A 2 -0.89 6.74 9.93
N LEU A 3 0.38 6.30 9.85
CA LEU A 3 0.76 5.12 9.05
C LEU A 3 0.17 3.78 9.56
N LYS A 4 -0.11 3.65 10.87
CA LYS A 4 -0.81 2.48 11.44
C LYS A 4 -2.29 2.45 11.04
N LEU A 5 -2.92 3.62 10.92
CA LEU A 5 -4.32 3.78 10.49
C LEU A 5 -4.49 3.55 8.97
N LEU A 6 -3.47 3.90 8.16
CA LEU A 6 -3.48 3.66 6.71
C LEU A 6 -3.39 2.16 6.35
N TYR A 7 -2.72 1.36 7.18
CA TYR A 7 -2.54 -0.08 6.94
C TYR A 7 -3.80 -0.89 7.28
N THR A 8 -4.55 -0.51 8.31
CA THR A 8 -5.76 -1.21 8.75
C THR A 8 -6.97 -0.96 7.83
N ARG A 9 -7.09 0.23 7.22
CA ARG A 9 -8.19 0.54 6.26
C ARG A 9 -8.09 -0.25 4.95
N LYS A 10 -6.87 -0.65 4.55
CA LYS A 10 -6.61 -1.48 3.35
C LYS A 10 -7.12 -2.92 3.48
N GLU A 11 -7.02 -3.51 4.67
CA GLU A 11 -7.44 -4.89 4.92
C GLU A 11 -8.98 -5.03 4.88
N LEU A 12 -9.70 -4.00 5.31
CA LEU A 12 -11.16 -3.97 5.34
C LEU A 12 -11.79 -3.78 3.94
N SER A 13 -11.13 -3.04 3.05
CA SER A 13 -11.57 -2.86 1.65
C SER A 13 -11.48 -4.14 0.81
N HIS A 14 -10.57 -5.06 1.13
CA HIS A 14 -10.42 -6.32 0.39
C HIS A 14 -11.46 -7.37 0.78
N GLN A 15 -12.09 -7.24 1.97
CA GLN A 15 -13.11 -8.18 2.45
C GLN A 15 -14.53 -7.84 1.96
N SER A 16 -14.81 -6.60 1.53
CA SER A 16 -16.13 -6.17 1.07
C SER A 16 -16.45 -6.49 -0.41
N LEU A 17 -15.48 -6.96 -1.20
CA LEU A 17 -15.67 -7.29 -2.63
C LEU A 17 -16.05 -8.75 -2.93
N LEU A 18 -16.31 -9.58 -1.91
CA LEU A 18 -16.62 -11.01 -2.09
C LEU A 18 -18.11 -11.40 -1.99
N TRP A 19 -19.04 -10.44 -1.95
CA TRP A 19 -20.48 -10.75 -1.96
C TRP A 19 -21.25 -9.90 -2.98
N VAL A 20 -21.24 -10.35 -4.23
CA VAL A 20 -22.38 -10.16 -5.15
C VAL A 20 -22.77 -11.54 -5.67
N GLU A 21 -23.81 -12.10 -5.06
CA GLU A 21 -24.46 -13.32 -5.51
C GLU A 21 -25.15 -13.08 -6.86
N THR A 22 -24.78 -13.83 -7.89
CA THR A 22 -25.59 -13.97 -9.11
C THR A 22 -26.57 -15.11 -8.92
N SER A 23 -27.87 -14.79 -8.86
CA SER A 23 -28.94 -15.80 -8.92
C SER A 23 -29.65 -15.78 -10.28
N SER A 24 -29.96 -17.01 -10.73
CA SER A 24 -31.07 -17.39 -11.62
C SER A 24 -30.89 -17.34 -13.15
N GLY A 25 -31.06 -18.51 -13.77
CA GLY A 25 -31.70 -18.62 -15.09
C GLY A 25 -30.96 -19.39 -16.18
N ALA A 26 -30.63 -20.68 -15.99
CA ALA A 26 -30.14 -21.53 -17.07
C ALA A 26 -31.27 -21.84 -18.09
N ARG A 27 -31.26 -21.17 -19.24
CA ARG A 27 -32.01 -21.60 -20.44
C ARG A 27 -31.08 -22.43 -21.33
N ILE A 28 -31.41 -23.70 -21.49
CA ILE A 28 -30.73 -24.65 -22.38
C ILE A 28 -30.93 -24.17 -23.82
N SER A 29 -29.85 -23.73 -24.47
CA SER A 29 -29.82 -23.43 -25.90
C SER A 29 -29.57 -24.73 -26.69
N PRO A 30 -30.01 -24.86 -27.95
CA PRO A 30 -29.88 -26.10 -28.69
C PRO A 30 -28.41 -26.41 -28.99
N SER A 31 -28.08 -27.70 -28.98
CA SER A 31 -26.79 -28.23 -29.43
C SER A 31 -26.51 -27.78 -30.87
N VAL A 32 -25.53 -26.89 -31.03
CA VAL A 32 -24.96 -26.59 -32.35
C VAL A 32 -24.02 -27.73 -32.70
N GLY A 33 -24.50 -28.66 -33.53
CA GLY A 33 -23.66 -29.71 -34.09
C GLY A 33 -22.59 -29.10 -35.00
N CYS A 34 -21.34 -29.09 -34.55
CA CYS A 34 -20.20 -28.75 -35.39
C CYS A 34 -19.94 -29.91 -36.34
N THR A 35 -20.35 -29.78 -37.61
CA THR A 35 -19.94 -30.68 -38.68
C THR A 35 -18.74 -30.05 -39.38
N SER A 36 -17.54 -30.54 -39.05
CA SER A 36 -16.34 -30.20 -39.82
C SER A 36 -16.41 -30.95 -41.15
N VAL A 37 -16.66 -30.23 -42.25
CA VAL A 37 -16.42 -30.77 -43.59
C VAL A 37 -14.91 -30.83 -43.76
N THR A 38 -14.34 -32.03 -43.72
CA THR A 38 -12.93 -32.24 -44.07
C THR A 38 -12.80 -32.14 -45.59
N GLN A 39 -12.75 -30.92 -46.11
CA GLN A 39 -12.14 -30.70 -47.42
C GLN A 39 -10.64 -30.86 -47.22
N HIS A 40 -10.10 -31.99 -47.66
CA HIS A 40 -8.67 -32.17 -47.87
C HIS A 40 -8.24 -31.20 -48.99
N SER A 41 -8.05 -29.93 -48.64
CA SER A 41 -7.22 -29.02 -49.41
C SER A 41 -5.84 -29.03 -48.75
N ASP A 42 -4.81 -29.39 -49.51
CA ASP A 42 -3.40 -29.29 -49.12
C ASP A 42 -2.93 -27.83 -49.06
N GLN A 43 -3.70 -26.96 -48.40
CA GLN A 43 -3.26 -25.63 -48.03
C GLN A 43 -2.56 -25.74 -46.67
N ALA A 44 -1.26 -25.48 -46.66
CA ALA A 44 -0.50 -25.36 -45.43
C ALA A 44 -1.22 -24.40 -44.49
N ILE A 45 -1.66 -24.90 -43.33
CA ILE A 45 -2.37 -24.09 -42.33
C ILE A 45 -1.39 -23.01 -41.84
N VAL A 46 -1.50 -21.80 -42.37
CA VAL A 46 -0.73 -20.64 -41.90
C VAL A 46 -1.37 -20.13 -40.62
N ARG A 47 -0.79 -20.47 -39.47
CA ARG A 47 -1.19 -19.90 -38.17
C ARG A 47 -0.55 -18.53 -37.96
N ARG A 48 -1.32 -17.56 -37.45
CA ARG A 48 -0.79 -16.26 -37.01
C ARG A 48 0.01 -16.45 -35.72
N THR A 49 1.17 -15.83 -35.65
CA THR A 49 2.05 -15.85 -34.46
C THR A 49 1.87 -14.57 -33.65
N GLY A 50 1.80 -14.67 -32.32
CA GLY A 50 1.66 -13.51 -31.44
C GLY A 50 2.91 -12.64 -31.27
N HIS A 51 4.07 -13.03 -31.83
CA HIS A 51 5.36 -12.34 -31.64
C HIS A 51 5.69 -12.08 -30.14
N TYR A 52 5.42 -13.08 -29.28
CA TYR A 52 5.79 -12.98 -27.88
C TYR A 52 7.30 -13.04 -27.72
N GLU A 53 7.84 -12.09 -26.96
CA GLU A 53 9.25 -12.09 -26.56
C GLU A 53 9.56 -13.28 -25.63
N PRO A 54 10.79 -13.80 -25.66
CA PRO A 54 11.22 -14.85 -24.73
C PRO A 54 11.24 -14.34 -23.28
N PRO A 55 11.22 -15.25 -22.28
CA PRO A 55 11.24 -14.87 -20.88
C PRO A 55 12.51 -14.08 -20.51
N ILE A 56 12.36 -13.09 -19.63
CA ILE A 56 13.45 -12.23 -19.13
C ILE A 56 14.57 -13.07 -18.50
N TRP A 57 14.22 -14.18 -17.84
CA TRP A 57 15.17 -15.08 -17.19
C TRP A 57 15.22 -16.44 -17.87
N LYS A 58 16.45 -16.93 -18.10
CA LYS A 58 16.68 -18.30 -18.53
C LYS A 58 16.38 -19.28 -17.39
N TYR A 59 15.88 -20.46 -17.74
CA TYR A 59 15.52 -21.48 -16.77
C TYR A 59 16.69 -21.92 -15.89
N ASP A 60 17.86 -22.19 -16.49
CA ASP A 60 19.07 -22.60 -15.75
C ASP A 60 19.52 -21.53 -14.74
N PHE A 61 19.33 -20.25 -15.10
CA PHE A 61 19.61 -19.14 -14.19
C PHE A 61 18.69 -19.20 -12.97
N VAL A 62 17.37 -19.33 -13.19
CA VAL A 62 16.39 -19.44 -12.10
C VAL A 62 16.68 -20.65 -11.21
N GLN A 63 17.02 -21.81 -11.78
CA GLN A 63 17.38 -23.01 -11.03
C GLN A 63 18.69 -22.85 -10.23
N SER A 64 19.64 -22.06 -10.72
CA SER A 64 20.93 -21.83 -10.05
C SER A 64 20.83 -20.92 -8.83
N LEU A 65 19.71 -20.19 -8.64
CA LEU A 65 19.54 -19.24 -7.56
C LEU A 65 19.57 -19.94 -6.19
N LYS A 66 20.54 -19.58 -5.36
CA LYS A 66 20.66 -20.02 -3.97
C LYS A 66 20.63 -18.82 -3.03
N SER A 67 19.82 -18.89 -1.99
CA SER A 67 19.79 -17.85 -0.95
C SER A 67 20.66 -18.24 0.24
N LYS A 68 21.46 -17.29 0.73
CA LYS A 68 22.21 -17.45 1.99
C LYS A 68 21.34 -17.34 3.24
N PHE A 69 20.09 -16.90 3.10
CA PHE A 69 19.17 -16.68 4.23
C PHE A 69 18.39 -17.95 4.63
N VAL A 70 18.88 -19.12 4.20
CA VAL A 70 18.31 -20.44 4.50
C VAL A 70 18.81 -20.90 5.87
N GLY A 71 17.89 -21.31 6.76
CA GLY A 71 18.21 -21.76 8.12
C GLY A 71 17.48 -21.00 9.23
N GLU A 72 17.43 -21.61 10.42
CA GLU A 72 16.72 -21.12 11.60
C GLU A 72 17.38 -19.89 12.23
N ALA A 73 18.71 -19.75 12.11
CA ALA A 73 19.46 -18.66 12.73
C ALA A 73 18.95 -17.27 12.34
N HIS A 74 18.65 -17.06 11.05
CA HIS A 74 18.08 -15.79 10.57
C HIS A 74 16.64 -15.57 11.05
N GLY A 75 15.84 -16.65 11.17
CA GLY A 75 14.51 -16.59 11.74
C GLY A 75 14.53 -16.21 13.21
N ASN A 76 15.41 -16.83 14.00
CA ASN A 76 15.59 -16.55 15.42
C ASN A 76 16.03 -15.11 15.66
N ARG A 77 17.01 -14.61 14.90
CA ARG A 77 17.43 -13.20 14.97
C ARG A 77 16.30 -12.25 14.60
N ALA A 78 15.51 -12.57 13.57
CA ALA A 78 14.35 -11.76 13.21
C ALA A 78 13.30 -11.73 14.34
N SER A 79 13.06 -12.85 15.01
CA SER A 79 12.14 -12.92 16.16
C SER A 79 12.63 -12.10 17.36
N GLU A 80 13.93 -12.17 17.68
CA GLU A 80 14.56 -11.33 18.71
C GLU A 80 14.39 -9.84 18.40
N LEU A 81 14.71 -9.43 17.17
CA LEU A 81 14.56 -8.06 16.72
C LEU A 81 13.08 -7.60 16.72
N LYS A 82 12.14 -8.51 16.42
CA LYS A 82 10.69 -8.22 16.50
C LYS A 82 10.28 -7.90 17.92
N GLU A 83 10.77 -8.63 18.93
CA GLU A 83 10.46 -8.33 20.32
C GLU A 83 11.11 -7.01 20.77
N ASN A 84 12.36 -6.74 20.37
CA ASN A 84 13.02 -5.46 20.67
C ASN A 84 12.25 -4.26 20.09
N VAL A 85 11.84 -4.35 18.82
CA VAL A 85 11.02 -3.30 18.18
C VAL A 85 9.67 -3.17 18.85
N LYS A 86 9.07 -4.28 19.27
CA LYS A 86 7.80 -4.27 20.00
C LYS A 86 7.92 -3.54 21.33
N MET A 87 8.94 -3.83 22.14
CA MET A 87 9.22 -3.10 23.39
C MET A 87 9.42 -1.60 23.12
N MET A 88 10.20 -1.23 22.09
CA MET A 88 10.39 0.18 21.71
C MET A 88 9.08 0.90 21.34
N LEU A 89 8.12 0.17 20.74
CA LEU A 89 6.82 0.74 20.37
C LEU A 89 5.87 0.82 21.56
N GLU A 90 5.91 -0.16 22.47
CA GLU A 90 5.14 -0.17 23.71
C GLU A 90 5.55 0.99 24.63
N ASP A 91 6.85 1.27 24.77
CA ASP A 91 7.35 2.42 25.56
C ASP A 91 6.89 3.79 25.02
N VAL A 92 6.76 3.90 23.69
CA VAL A 92 6.25 5.12 23.02
C VAL A 92 4.74 5.25 23.22
N GLU A 93 4.01 4.13 23.22
CA GLU A 93 2.57 4.10 23.50
C GLU A 93 2.28 4.45 24.97
N ASP A 94 3.14 4.04 25.91
CA ASP A 94 3.08 4.45 27.32
C ASP A 94 3.41 5.94 27.53
N SER A 95 4.28 6.50 26.69
CA SER A 95 4.57 7.93 26.68
C SER A 95 3.41 8.76 26.08
N LEU A 96 2.68 8.20 25.11
CA LEU A 96 1.50 8.81 24.51
C LEU A 96 0.26 8.66 25.41
N SER A 97 0.10 7.53 26.10
CA SER A 97 -0.98 7.30 27.05
C SER A 97 -0.86 8.16 28.31
N LYS A 98 0.35 8.66 28.63
CA LYS A 98 0.55 9.69 29.67
C LYS A 98 -0.04 11.07 29.30
N LEU A 99 -0.28 11.33 28.01
CA LEU A 99 -1.01 12.52 27.53
C LEU A 99 -2.52 12.28 27.37
N GLU A 100 -2.95 11.01 27.29
CA GLU A 100 -4.36 10.60 27.24
C GLU A 100 -4.73 9.84 28.51
N LEU A 101 -4.73 10.57 29.63
CA LEU A 101 -5.43 10.13 30.84
C LEU A 101 -6.93 10.31 30.64
N ASP A 102 -7.54 9.39 29.89
CA ASP A 102 -8.88 8.89 30.17
C ASP A 102 -8.88 7.39 29.87
N GLY A 103 -8.81 6.63 30.97
CA GLY A 103 -8.68 5.19 30.96
C GLY A 103 -9.92 4.47 30.43
N TYR A 104 -9.74 3.16 30.34
CA TYR A 104 -10.74 2.15 29.95
C TYR A 104 -10.67 1.79 28.45
N ASN A 105 -9.77 0.86 28.08
CA ASN A 105 -10.16 -0.51 27.69
C ASN A 105 -9.22 -1.25 26.69
N ARG A 106 -8.17 -1.92 27.17
CA ARG A 106 -7.46 -2.94 26.35
C ARG A 106 -8.37 -4.07 25.80
N LYS A 107 -9.56 -4.27 26.39
CA LYS A 107 -10.56 -5.27 25.97
C LYS A 107 -11.68 -4.73 25.08
N THR A 108 -11.93 -3.42 25.05
CA THR A 108 -12.75 -2.83 23.99
C THR A 108 -11.91 -2.60 22.77
N TRP A 109 -10.60 -2.35 22.84
CA TRP A 109 -9.78 -2.14 21.62
C TRP A 109 -9.79 -3.35 20.68
N LYS A 110 -10.03 -4.56 21.19
CA LYS A 110 -10.18 -5.76 20.36
C LYS A 110 -11.59 -5.93 19.76
N ARG A 111 -12.61 -5.35 20.38
CA ARG A 111 -14.00 -5.26 19.87
C ARG A 111 -14.26 -3.95 19.09
N GLU A 112 -13.47 -2.92 19.33
CA GLU A 112 -13.35 -1.64 18.63
C GLU A 112 -12.30 -1.73 17.52
N SER A 113 -11.46 -2.76 17.48
CA SER A 113 -10.75 -3.15 16.25
C SER A 113 -11.71 -3.79 15.23
N GLU A 114 -12.86 -4.30 15.69
CA GLU A 114 -13.98 -4.76 14.85
C GLU A 114 -15.01 -3.64 14.63
N LEU A 115 -15.13 -2.70 15.57
CA LEU A 115 -15.87 -1.42 15.44
C LEU A 115 -14.92 -0.23 15.16
N THR A 116 -13.85 -0.40 14.36
CA THR A 116 -12.83 0.68 14.23
C THR A 116 -13.47 1.85 13.54
N ALA A 117 -13.77 2.83 14.39
CA ALA A 117 -14.00 4.22 14.12
C ALA A 117 -13.61 4.56 12.69
N LEU A 118 -14.65 4.78 11.89
CA LEU A 118 -14.65 5.82 10.88
C LEU A 118 -13.87 6.98 11.49
N VAL A 119 -12.62 7.17 11.07
CA VAL A 119 -12.00 8.48 11.24
C VAL A 119 -12.90 9.36 10.40
N ASP A 120 -13.83 10.04 11.06
CA ASP A 120 -14.82 10.85 10.38
C ASP A 120 -14.05 11.81 9.48
N ALA A 121 -14.47 11.91 8.21
CA ALA A 121 -13.90 12.87 7.27
C ALA A 121 -13.97 14.29 7.85
N ASP A 122 -14.87 14.53 8.81
CA ASP A 122 -14.99 15.77 9.58
C ASP A 122 -13.73 16.15 10.37
N VAL A 123 -12.83 15.21 10.69
CA VAL A 123 -11.52 15.54 11.29
C VAL A 123 -10.70 16.47 10.38
N PHE A 124 -10.96 16.46 9.06
CA PHE A 124 -10.29 17.33 8.11
C PHE A 124 -10.89 18.74 8.03
N MET A 125 -12.07 18.99 8.61
CA MET A 125 -12.70 20.32 8.63
C MET A 125 -11.82 21.37 9.33
N LYS A 126 -11.02 20.97 10.33
CA LYS A 126 -10.08 21.87 11.03
C LYS A 126 -9.02 22.48 10.10
N PHE A 127 -8.77 21.85 8.95
CA PHE A 127 -7.83 22.31 7.94
C PHE A 127 -8.48 23.21 6.89
N LYS A 128 -9.79 23.45 6.97
CA LYS A 128 -10.52 24.37 6.11
C LYS A 128 -10.62 25.76 6.75
N ASP A 129 -10.70 26.78 5.91
CA ASP A 129 -10.96 28.17 6.31
C ASP A 129 -12.48 28.43 6.45
N GLY A 130 -12.84 29.65 6.85
CA GLY A 130 -14.25 30.06 6.99
C GLY A 130 -15.00 30.13 5.66
N SER A 131 -14.31 30.05 4.53
CA SER A 131 -14.88 30.00 3.18
C SER A 131 -15.16 28.57 2.71
N GLY A 132 -14.77 27.57 3.51
CA GLY A 132 -14.90 26.16 3.15
C GLY A 132 -13.83 25.68 2.19
N ASN A 133 -12.67 26.34 2.08
CA ASN A 133 -11.52 25.87 1.29
C ASN A 133 -10.39 25.38 2.19
N PHE A 134 -9.52 24.50 1.69
CA PHE A 134 -8.31 24.11 2.41
C PHE A 134 -7.36 25.32 2.60
N LYS A 135 -6.88 25.50 3.83
CA LYS A 135 -6.01 26.62 4.20
C LYS A 135 -4.75 26.64 3.34
N ALA A 136 -4.44 27.79 2.74
CA ALA A 136 -3.26 27.96 1.89
C ALA A 136 -1.92 27.72 2.63
N CYS A 137 -1.88 27.94 3.96
CA CYS A 137 -0.68 27.67 4.77
C CYS A 137 -0.30 26.18 4.82
N LEU A 138 -1.20 25.26 4.44
CA LEU A 138 -0.87 23.83 4.32
C LEU A 138 0.17 23.57 3.21
N CYS A 139 0.31 24.47 2.23
CA CYS A 139 1.30 24.35 1.18
C CYS A 139 2.73 24.55 1.68
N GLU A 140 2.92 25.13 2.87
CA GLU A 140 4.25 25.32 3.48
C GLU A 140 4.85 24.00 4.00
N ASP A 141 4.00 23.06 4.44
CA ASP A 141 4.41 21.73 4.90
C ASP A 141 4.18 20.67 3.83
N THR A 142 5.18 20.49 2.97
CA THR A 142 5.19 19.46 1.91
C THR A 142 4.97 18.04 2.44
N LYS A 143 5.46 17.70 3.64
CA LYS A 143 5.30 16.36 4.22
C LYS A 143 3.88 16.16 4.73
N GLY A 144 3.31 17.17 5.40
CA GLY A 144 1.91 17.20 5.80
C GLY A 144 0.97 17.12 4.60
N LEU A 145 1.28 17.85 3.54
CA LEU A 145 0.54 17.84 2.28
C LEU A 145 0.55 16.46 1.61
N LEU A 146 1.70 15.80 1.59
CA LEU A 146 1.82 14.42 1.08
C LEU A 146 1.02 13.43 1.94
N CYS A 147 1.05 13.57 3.27
CA CYS A 147 0.23 12.75 4.16
C CYS A 147 -1.27 12.93 3.90
N LEU A 148 -1.70 14.17 3.68
CA LEU A 148 -3.10 14.48 3.35
C LEU A 148 -3.51 13.92 1.98
N TYR A 149 -2.63 14.01 0.98
CA TYR A 149 -2.81 13.37 -0.32
C TYR A 149 -3.03 11.86 -0.15
N GLU A 150 -2.14 11.16 0.54
CA GLU A 150 -2.26 9.70 0.75
C GLU A 150 -3.50 9.31 1.56
N ALA A 151 -3.89 10.12 2.54
CA ALA A 151 -5.10 9.89 3.34
C ALA A 151 -6.39 10.09 2.52
N SER A 152 -6.40 11.05 1.59
CA SER A 152 -7.56 11.36 0.74
C SER A 152 -8.01 10.17 -0.11
N TYR A 153 -7.08 9.28 -0.44
CA TYR A 153 -7.32 8.10 -1.23
C TYR A 153 -8.00 6.95 -0.50
N LEU A 154 -8.10 7.04 0.82
CA LEU A 154 -8.87 6.06 1.57
C LEU A 154 -10.37 6.36 1.55
N SER A 155 -10.79 7.51 0.98
CA SER A 155 -12.17 7.98 0.91
C SER A 155 -13.20 6.91 0.52
N MET A 156 -14.38 6.99 1.13
CA MET A 156 -15.57 6.24 0.75
C MET A 156 -16.57 7.13 0.01
N GLU A 157 -17.59 6.51 -0.58
CA GLU A 157 -18.66 7.23 -1.28
C GLU A 157 -19.39 8.17 -0.32
N GLY A 158 -19.52 9.45 -0.70
CA GLY A 158 -20.16 10.50 0.10
C GLY A 158 -19.20 11.38 0.92
N GLU A 159 -17.90 11.06 1.00
CA GLU A 159 -16.90 11.85 1.73
C GLU A 159 -16.29 12.99 0.88
N THR A 160 -17.10 14.01 0.55
CA THR A 160 -16.68 15.11 -0.36
C THR A 160 -15.44 15.87 0.10
N ILE A 161 -15.20 15.96 1.42
CA ILE A 161 -14.04 16.64 1.99
C ILE A 161 -12.72 15.98 1.54
N LEU A 162 -12.69 14.66 1.41
CA LEU A 162 -11.50 13.93 0.99
C LEU A 162 -11.29 14.04 -0.52
N ASP A 163 -12.36 14.11 -1.31
CA ASP A 163 -12.27 14.41 -2.74
C ASP A 163 -11.66 15.81 -2.98
N GLU A 164 -12.14 16.81 -2.23
CA GLU A 164 -11.57 18.17 -2.25
C GLU A 164 -10.12 18.20 -1.76
N ALA A 165 -9.79 17.42 -0.71
CA ALA A 165 -8.42 17.31 -0.21
C ALA A 165 -7.49 16.73 -1.29
N ARG A 166 -7.96 15.70 -2.01
CA ARG A 166 -7.21 15.09 -3.10
C ARG A 166 -6.92 16.11 -4.21
N GLU A 167 -7.92 16.90 -4.61
CA GLU A 167 -7.73 17.93 -5.64
C GLU A 167 -6.75 19.02 -5.19
N PHE A 168 -6.96 19.56 -3.99
CA PHE A 168 -6.09 20.57 -3.39
C PHE A 168 -4.63 20.11 -3.29
N THR A 169 -4.42 18.93 -2.70
CA THR A 169 -3.07 18.39 -2.50
C THR A 169 -2.39 18.01 -3.82
N THR A 170 -3.12 17.46 -4.78
CA THR A 170 -2.56 17.15 -6.12
C THR A 170 -2.03 18.40 -6.81
N LYS A 171 -2.80 19.50 -6.74
CA LYS A 171 -2.38 20.78 -7.32
C LYS A 171 -1.14 21.32 -6.62
N ALA A 172 -1.18 21.42 -5.29
CA ALA A 172 -0.08 21.95 -4.51
C ALA A 172 1.21 21.10 -4.64
N LEU A 173 1.11 19.77 -4.69
CA LEU A 173 2.25 18.87 -4.92
C LEU A 173 2.86 19.03 -6.32
N LYS A 174 2.07 19.31 -7.35
CA LYS A 174 2.59 19.58 -8.71
C LYS A 174 3.29 20.94 -8.78
N GLU A 175 2.83 21.92 -8.02
CA GLU A 175 3.46 23.24 -7.91
C GLU A 175 4.79 23.16 -7.15
N THR A 176 4.87 22.37 -6.07
CA THR A 176 6.12 22.20 -5.30
C THR A 176 7.24 21.55 -6.10
N LEU A 177 6.91 20.70 -7.08
CA LEU A 177 7.89 20.14 -8.03
C LEU A 177 8.48 21.18 -8.98
N GLN A 178 7.74 22.25 -9.28
CA GLN A 178 8.18 23.32 -10.18
C GLN A 178 9.08 24.35 -9.49
N THR A 179 8.92 24.54 -8.18
CA THR A 179 9.62 25.59 -7.41
C THR A 179 11.00 25.17 -6.90
N GLY A 180 11.46 23.95 -7.18
CA GLY A 180 12.81 23.47 -6.84
C GLY A 180 12.91 22.91 -5.42
N THR A 181 12.28 21.77 -5.17
CA THR A 181 12.34 21.02 -3.90
C THR A 181 13.58 20.12 -3.79
N ASP A 182 13.87 19.65 -2.57
CA ASP A 182 14.86 18.60 -2.30
C ASP A 182 14.67 17.39 -3.23
N GLN A 183 15.75 16.86 -3.79
CA GLN A 183 15.73 15.75 -4.74
C GLN A 183 15.07 14.47 -4.17
N ASP A 184 15.31 14.13 -2.91
CA ASP A 184 14.73 12.96 -2.26
C ASP A 184 13.22 13.16 -2.05
N LEU A 185 12.80 14.39 -1.70
CA LEU A 185 11.39 14.75 -1.55
C LEU A 185 10.66 14.79 -2.90
N ALA A 186 11.27 15.36 -3.93
CA ALA A 186 10.73 15.39 -5.29
C ALA A 186 10.53 13.96 -5.83
N THR A 187 11.45 13.05 -5.53
CA THR A 187 11.29 11.62 -5.89
C THR A 187 10.08 11.02 -5.19
N LEU A 188 9.89 11.29 -3.89
CA LEU A 188 8.74 10.80 -3.12
C LEU A 188 7.41 11.38 -3.64
N VAL A 189 7.37 12.67 -3.97
CA VAL A 189 6.17 13.33 -4.51
C VAL A 189 5.82 12.79 -5.89
N ASN A 190 6.79 12.66 -6.80
CA ASN A 190 6.55 12.05 -8.12
C ASN A 190 6.04 10.61 -7.99
N HIS A 191 6.63 9.85 -7.07
CA HIS A 191 6.18 8.49 -6.79
C HIS A 191 4.73 8.48 -6.28
N ALA A 192 4.36 9.31 -5.32
CA ALA A 192 2.98 9.38 -4.83
C ALA A 192 1.97 9.80 -5.93
N LEU A 193 2.33 10.78 -6.77
CA LEU A 193 1.49 11.27 -7.86
C LEU A 193 1.30 10.26 -9.01
N ASP A 194 2.27 9.37 -9.24
CA ASP A 194 2.14 8.27 -10.21
C ASP A 194 1.12 7.24 -9.73
N GLN A 195 1.25 6.82 -8.48
CA GLN A 195 0.27 5.96 -7.84
C GLN A 195 0.26 6.16 -6.32
N PRO A 196 -0.89 6.41 -5.70
CA PRO A 196 -0.98 6.57 -4.24
C PRO A 196 -0.66 5.27 -3.50
N LEU A 197 -0.08 5.37 -2.31
CA LEU A 197 0.42 4.26 -1.50
C LEU A 197 -0.62 3.18 -1.23
N HIS A 198 -1.89 3.56 -1.04
CA HIS A 198 -2.96 2.61 -0.77
C HIS A 198 -3.18 1.60 -1.92
N TRP A 199 -2.94 1.98 -3.18
CA TRP A 199 -3.03 1.09 -4.34
C TRP A 199 -1.75 0.29 -4.61
N ARG A 200 -0.64 0.62 -3.95
CA ARG A 200 0.65 -0.05 -4.19
C ARG A 200 0.69 -1.42 -3.54
N VAL A 201 1.46 -2.33 -4.12
CA VAL A 201 1.72 -3.66 -3.53
C VAL A 201 2.83 -3.51 -2.48
N PRO A 202 2.56 -3.68 -1.17
CA PRO A 202 3.54 -3.39 -0.12
C PRO A 202 4.85 -4.17 -0.28
N LYS A 203 4.76 -5.42 -0.76
CA LYS A 203 5.94 -6.29 -0.97
C LYS A 203 6.88 -5.77 -2.06
N VAL A 204 6.35 -5.11 -3.09
CA VAL A 204 7.15 -4.52 -4.18
C VAL A 204 7.85 -3.26 -3.67
N GLU A 205 7.15 -2.46 -2.88
CA GLU A 205 7.63 -1.19 -2.34
C GLU A 205 8.63 -1.33 -1.18
N ALA A 206 8.61 -2.48 -0.49
CA ALA A 206 9.41 -2.71 0.70
C ALA A 206 10.89 -2.34 0.52
N ARG A 207 11.46 -2.63 -0.65
CA ARG A 207 12.86 -2.29 -0.93
C ARG A 207 13.10 -0.79 -0.97
N GLY A 208 12.23 -0.04 -1.65
CA GLY A 208 12.30 1.42 -1.74
C GLY A 208 12.19 2.07 -0.37
N PHE A 209 11.27 1.60 0.48
CA PHE A 209 11.13 2.08 1.86
C PHE A 209 12.35 1.79 2.73
N ILE A 210 12.94 0.60 2.62
CA ILE A 210 14.17 0.26 3.36
C ILE A 210 15.31 1.20 2.95
N ASP A 211 15.49 1.44 1.65
CA ASP A 211 16.56 2.29 1.14
C ASP A 211 16.32 3.76 1.50
N ALA A 212 15.08 4.25 1.48
CA ALA A 212 14.72 5.59 1.95
C ALA A 212 14.91 5.75 3.46
N TYR A 213 14.46 4.79 4.27
CA TYR A 213 14.61 4.82 5.73
C TYR A 213 16.08 4.83 6.15
N LYS A 214 16.92 4.05 5.45
CA LYS A 214 18.38 4.01 5.69
C LYS A 214 19.06 5.38 5.55
N LYS A 215 18.55 6.28 4.70
CA LYS A 215 19.14 7.61 4.49
C LYS A 215 18.83 8.59 5.63
N ARG A 216 17.85 8.30 6.48
CA ARG A 216 17.45 9.21 7.55
C ARG A 216 18.51 9.29 8.63
N LEU A 217 18.76 10.50 9.14
CA LEU A 217 19.70 10.74 10.25
C LEU A 217 19.22 10.11 11.57
N ASP A 218 17.90 10.00 11.76
CA ASP A 218 17.24 9.44 12.93
C ASP A 218 16.83 7.97 12.74
N ALA A 219 17.42 7.27 11.75
CA ALA A 219 17.10 5.87 11.48
C ALA A 219 17.48 4.97 12.67
N ASN A 220 16.50 4.28 13.23
CA ASN A 220 16.74 3.30 14.28
C ASN A 220 17.45 2.07 13.68
N PRO A 221 18.66 1.72 14.16
CA PRO A 221 19.45 0.63 13.58
C PRO A 221 18.77 -0.74 13.76
N THR A 222 18.07 -0.96 14.86
CA THR A 222 17.35 -2.21 15.16
C THR A 222 16.18 -2.42 14.18
N LEU A 223 15.40 -1.37 13.92
CA LEU A 223 14.30 -1.43 12.96
C LEU A 223 14.83 -1.64 11.53
N LEU A 224 15.91 -0.97 11.17
CA LEU A 224 16.55 -1.12 9.86
C LEU A 224 17.14 -2.52 9.66
N GLU A 225 17.74 -3.11 10.69
CA GLU A 225 18.24 -4.50 10.67
C GLU A 225 17.08 -5.48 10.46
N LEU A 226 16.01 -5.32 11.25
CA LEU A 226 14.82 -6.15 11.14
C LEU A 226 14.22 -6.10 9.73
N ALA A 227 14.01 -4.89 9.19
CA ALA A 227 13.41 -4.71 7.88
C ALA A 227 14.24 -5.36 6.76
N LYS A 228 15.57 -5.25 6.82
CA LYS A 228 16.47 -5.92 5.85
C LYS A 228 16.42 -7.43 5.99
N LEU A 229 16.39 -7.94 7.22
CA LEU A 229 16.41 -9.37 7.47
C LEU A 229 15.10 -10.02 7.02
N ASP A 230 13.97 -9.43 7.40
CA ASP A 230 12.62 -9.90 7.02
C ASP A 230 12.43 -9.87 5.49
N PHE A 231 12.83 -8.78 4.81
CA PHE A 231 12.83 -8.69 3.35
C PHE A 231 13.61 -9.84 2.68
N ASN A 232 14.81 -10.13 3.17
CA ASN A 232 15.65 -11.18 2.62
C ASN A 232 15.12 -12.59 2.95
N ILE A 233 14.50 -12.77 4.12
CA ILE A 233 13.83 -14.03 4.49
C ILE A 233 12.63 -14.27 3.57
N VAL A 234 11.77 -13.28 3.35
CA VAL A 234 10.62 -13.43 2.44
C VAL A 234 11.07 -13.65 1.01
N LYS A 235 12.13 -12.95 0.54
CA LYS A 235 12.68 -13.11 -0.81
C LYS A 235 13.28 -14.51 -1.07
N LYS A 236 13.70 -15.22 -0.02
CA LYS A 236 14.29 -16.56 -0.18
C LYS A 236 13.26 -17.66 -0.49
N THR A 237 11.99 -17.39 -0.15
CA THR A 237 10.88 -18.35 -0.16
C THR A 237 10.16 -18.29 -1.49
#